data_AF-A0AAN8ZDR3-F1
#
_entry.id   AF-A0AAN8ZDR3-F1
#
_cell.length_a   1.000
_cell.length_b   1.000
_cell.length_c   1.000
_cell.angle_alpha   90.00
_cell.angle_beta   90.00
_cell.angle_gamma   90.00
#
_symmetry.space_group_name_H-M   'P 1'
#
loop_
_entity.id
_entity.type
_entity.pdbx_description
1 polymer ?
#
loop_
_entity_poly.entity_id
_entity_poly.type
_entity_poly.pdbx_seq_one_letter_code
_entity_poly.pdbx_strand_id
1 'polypeptide(L)'
;MGTVVLISQPAEEQGAGAQKIIKEGVLENVDAILGIHFVHKFPSGMVASRPGEFLAGCGGFKAETISKGANAGTPHQAIDPIVAVSTSILSLQSNVSREADPLDSQIKC
;
A
#
# COMPACT_ATOMS: atom_id res chain seq x y z
N MET A 1 -22.91 -31.07 8.10
CA MET A 1 -21.94 -30.41 9.01
C MET A 1 -20.99 -29.60 8.14
N GLY A 2 -20.62 -28.40 8.56
CA GLY A 2 -19.68 -27.54 7.83
C GLY A 2 -18.23 -27.75 8.29
N THR A 3 -17.28 -27.18 7.55
CA THR A 3 -15.85 -27.18 7.87
C THR A 3 -15.41 -25.77 8.25
N VAL A 4 -14.58 -25.65 9.28
CA VAL A 4 -13.92 -24.40 9.66
C VAL A 4 -12.43 -24.56 9.42
N VAL A 5 -11.85 -23.63 8.65
CA VAL A 5 -10.41 -23.57 8.37
C VAL A 5 -9.83 -22.38 9.15
N LEU A 6 -8.84 -22.65 10.00
CA LEU A 6 -8.11 -21.61 10.73
C LEU A 6 -6.85 -21.24 9.94
N ILE A 7 -6.69 -19.95 9.61
CA ILE A 7 -5.60 -19.45 8.79
C ILE A 7 -4.74 -18.49 9.63
N SER A 8 -3.48 -18.87 9.86
CA SER A 8 -2.47 -18.00 10.46
C SER A 8 -1.65 -17.36 9.35
N GLN A 9 -1.98 -16.14 8.95
CA GLN A 9 -1.28 -15.46 7.86
C GLN A 9 0.02 -14.78 8.34
N PRO A 10 1.20 -15.14 7.78
CA PRO A 10 2.43 -14.38 7.99
C PRO A 10 2.55 -13.19 7.02
N ALA A 11 3.47 -12.26 7.29
CA ALA A 11 3.87 -11.22 6.34
C ALA A 11 2.73 -10.34 5.79
N GLU A 12 1.78 -9.98 6.66
CA GLU A 12 0.69 -9.04 6.35
C GLU A 12 1.23 -7.63 6.08
N GLU A 13 2.12 -7.14 6.94
CA GLU A 13 2.74 -5.80 6.85
C GLU A 13 3.51 -5.54 5.53
N GLN A 14 3.93 -6.59 4.82
CA GLN A 14 4.59 -6.49 3.52
C GLN A 14 3.63 -6.66 2.33
N GLY A 15 2.34 -6.89 2.58
CA GLY A 15 1.34 -7.17 1.55
C GLY A 15 1.55 -8.49 0.80
N ALA A 16 2.35 -9.41 1.34
CA ALA A 16 2.80 -10.61 0.63
C ALA A 16 2.19 -11.93 1.14
N GLY A 17 1.67 -11.93 2.37
CA GLY A 17 1.16 -13.13 3.05
C GLY A 17 -0.02 -13.78 2.36
N ALA A 18 -1.12 -13.04 2.24
CA ALA A 18 -2.39 -13.55 1.70
C ALA A 18 -2.22 -14.12 0.28
N GLN A 19 -1.42 -13.48 -0.58
CA GLN A 19 -1.20 -13.96 -1.94
C GLN A 19 -0.55 -15.35 -1.97
N LYS A 20 0.36 -15.66 -1.03
CA LYS A 20 0.99 -16.99 -0.94
C LYS A 20 0.01 -18.05 -0.46
N ILE A 21 -0.79 -17.73 0.57
CA ILE A 21 -1.83 -18.61 1.11
C ILE A 21 -2.83 -19.01 0.04
N ILE A 22 -3.28 -18.05 -0.77
CA ILE A 22 -4.19 -18.31 -1.88
C ILE A 22 -3.54 -19.23 -2.92
N LYS A 23 -2.27 -18.97 -3.27
CA LYS A 23 -1.52 -19.80 -4.23
C LYS A 23 -1.31 -21.24 -3.74
N GLU A 24 -1.25 -21.45 -2.44
CA GLU A 24 -1.12 -22.77 -1.82
C GLU A 24 -2.47 -23.53 -1.73
N GLY A 25 -3.57 -22.95 -2.23
CA GLY A 25 -4.87 -23.62 -2.27
C GLY A 25 -5.60 -23.64 -0.93
N VAL A 26 -5.17 -22.86 0.06
CA VAL A 26 -5.77 -22.86 1.42
C VAL A 26 -7.25 -22.42 1.40
N LEU A 27 -7.66 -21.66 0.38
CA LEU A 27 -9.05 -21.24 0.20
C LEU A 27 -9.85 -22.16 -0.73
N GLU A 28 -9.29 -23.28 -1.18
CA GLU A 28 -10.05 -24.26 -1.96
C GLU A 28 -11.20 -24.83 -1.11
N ASN A 29 -12.42 -24.76 -1.64
CA ASN A 29 -13.65 -25.19 -0.96
C ASN A 29 -14.02 -24.35 0.28
N VAL A 30 -13.58 -23.08 0.35
CA VAL A 30 -14.02 -22.11 1.37
C VAL A 30 -15.15 -21.23 0.81
N ASP A 31 -16.34 -21.29 1.42
CA ASP A 31 -17.51 -20.51 1.00
C ASP A 31 -17.47 -19.03 1.47
N ALA A 32 -16.81 -18.77 2.60
CA ALA A 32 -16.70 -17.44 3.19
C ALA A 32 -15.44 -17.31 4.06
N ILE A 33 -14.89 -16.10 4.14
CA ILE A 33 -13.72 -15.78 4.97
C ILE A 33 -14.05 -14.63 5.93
N LEU A 34 -13.52 -14.72 7.16
CA LEU A 34 -13.60 -13.67 8.17
C LEU A 34 -12.18 -13.29 8.61
N GLY A 35 -11.92 -11.99 8.65
CA GLY A 35 -10.70 -11.42 9.25
C GLY A 35 -11.06 -10.51 10.43
N ILE A 36 -10.16 -10.41 11.40
CA ILE A 36 -10.31 -9.52 12.56
C ILE A 36 -9.03 -8.70 12.69
N HIS A 37 -9.19 -7.41 12.99
CA HIS A 37 -8.08 -6.51 13.29
C HIS A 37 -8.40 -5.69 14.54
N PHE A 38 -7.43 -5.51 15.43
CA PHE A 38 -7.60 -4.76 16.66
C PHE A 38 -7.25 -3.28 16.44
N VAL A 39 -8.22 -2.40 16.70
CA VAL A 39 -8.07 -0.97 16.50
C VAL A 39 -8.21 -0.23 17.82
N HIS A 40 -7.12 0.40 18.27
CA HIS A 40 -7.04 1.09 19.57
C HIS A 40 -7.99 2.31 19.71
N LYS A 41 -8.63 2.75 18.62
CA LYS A 41 -9.54 3.90 18.62
C LYS A 41 -10.94 3.57 19.14
N PHE A 42 -11.29 2.29 19.24
CA PHE A 42 -12.59 1.85 19.74
C PHE A 42 -12.49 1.33 21.20
N PRO A 43 -13.54 1.53 22.02
CA PRO A 43 -13.59 0.95 23.35
C PRO A 43 -13.50 -0.58 23.32
N SER A 44 -12.85 -1.16 24.33
CA SER A 44 -12.81 -2.61 24.52
C SER A 44 -14.23 -3.21 24.57
N GLY A 45 -14.42 -4.35 23.90
CA GLY A 45 -15.72 -5.02 23.80
C GLY A 45 -16.62 -4.52 22.67
N MET A 46 -16.19 -3.51 21.90
CA MET A 46 -16.88 -3.06 20.69
C MET A 46 -16.41 -3.84 19.45
N VAL A 47 -17.36 -4.22 18.60
CA VAL A 47 -17.11 -4.77 17.26
C VAL A 47 -17.78 -3.85 16.25
N ALA A 48 -17.04 -3.43 15.23
CA ALA A 48 -17.54 -2.57 14.16
C ALA A 48 -17.32 -3.24 12.80
N SER A 49 -18.30 -3.12 11.92
CA SER A 49 -18.25 -3.58 10.52
C SER A 49 -19.12 -2.68 9.65
N ARG A 50 -18.89 -2.72 8.33
CA ARG A 50 -19.76 -2.11 7.32
C ARG A 50 -19.80 -2.97 6.06
N PRO A 51 -20.89 -2.95 5.28
CA PRO A 51 -20.90 -3.53 3.95
C PRO A 51 -20.05 -2.69 2.97
N GLY A 52 -19.59 -3.32 1.89
CA GLY A 52 -18.77 -2.66 0.86
C GLY A 52 -17.28 -2.64 1.20
N GLU A 53 -16.54 -1.78 0.49
CA GLU A 53 -15.10 -1.59 0.68
C GLU A 53 -14.82 -1.10 2.10
N PHE A 54 -13.86 -1.69 2.82
CA PHE A 54 -13.56 -1.31 4.21
C PHE A 54 -12.30 -0.45 4.33
N LEU A 55 -11.21 -0.84 3.66
CA LEU A 55 -9.91 -0.17 3.59
C LEU A 55 -9.55 0.18 2.14
N ALA A 56 -8.59 1.08 1.94
CA ALA A 56 -8.05 1.35 0.61
C ALA A 56 -7.03 0.30 0.16
N GLY A 57 -6.91 0.13 -1.16
CA GLY A 57 -5.82 -0.63 -1.75
C GLY A 57 -4.49 0.12 -1.63
N CYS A 58 -3.42 -0.59 -1.29
CA CYS A 58 -2.12 0.02 -1.02
C CYS A 58 -1.04 -0.67 -1.86
N GLY A 59 -0.16 0.14 -2.43
CA GLY A 59 0.94 -0.33 -3.27
C GLY A 59 2.16 0.54 -3.08
N GLY A 60 3.33 -0.08 -3.21
CA GLY A 60 4.62 0.61 -3.26
C GLY A 60 5.22 0.53 -4.66
N PHE A 61 6.00 1.54 -5.02
CA PHE A 61 6.82 1.52 -6.23
C PHE A 61 8.25 1.96 -5.89
N LYS A 62 9.20 1.53 -6.73
CA LYS A 62 10.60 1.97 -6.67
C LYS A 62 10.90 2.73 -7.95
N ALA A 63 11.37 3.97 -7.80
CA ALA A 63 11.87 4.78 -8.90
C ALA A 63 13.37 4.98 -8.75
N GLU A 64 14.10 4.91 -9.86
CA GLU A 64 15.55 5.13 -9.91
C GLU A 64 15.84 6.35 -10.78
N THR A 65 16.67 7.27 -10.26
CA THR A 65 17.10 8.47 -10.99
C THR A 65 18.51 8.25 -11.50
N ILE A 66 18.69 8.27 -12.81
CA ILE A 66 19.99 8.09 -13.45
C ILE A 66 20.68 9.46 -13.54
N SER A 67 21.82 9.60 -12.87
CA SER A 67 22.64 10.80 -12.87
C SER A 67 23.86 10.71 -13.80
N LYS A 68 24.47 11.85 -14.08
CA LYS A 68 25.73 11.96 -14.81
C LYS A 68 26.66 12.90 -14.06
N GLY A 69 27.84 12.43 -13.68
CA GLY A 69 28.87 13.28 -13.10
C GLY A 69 29.54 14.19 -14.13
N ALA A 70 30.11 15.30 -13.68
CA ALA A 70 30.98 16.15 -14.48
C ALA A 70 32.13 16.70 -13.62
N ASN A 71 33.12 17.29 -14.27
CA ASN A 71 34.19 17.99 -13.57
C ASN A 71 33.59 19.12 -12.71
N ALA A 72 34.20 19.38 -11.55
CA ALA A 72 33.72 20.43 -10.63
C ALA A 72 33.66 21.83 -11.28
N GLY A 73 34.49 22.09 -12.29
CA GLY A 73 34.48 23.34 -13.07
C GLY A 73 33.44 23.41 -14.19
N THR A 74 32.74 22.31 -14.51
CA THR A 74 31.71 22.24 -15.56
C THR A 74 30.40 21.62 -15.06
N PRO A 75 29.78 22.16 -13.98
CA PRO A 75 28.59 21.57 -13.37
C PRO A 75 27.39 21.49 -14.34
N HIS A 76 27.32 22.37 -15.35
CA HIS A 76 26.28 22.34 -16.39
C HIS A 76 26.32 21.09 -17.30
N GLN A 77 27.39 20.30 -17.23
CA GLN A 77 27.51 19.02 -17.95
C GLN A 77 27.05 17.82 -17.09
N ALA A 78 26.79 18.05 -15.80
CA ALA A 78 26.28 17.04 -14.88
C ALA A 78 24.74 16.98 -14.91
N ILE A 79 24.21 15.82 -14.53
CA ILE A 79 22.81 15.65 -14.16
C ILE A 79 22.79 15.48 -12.64
N ASP A 80 22.22 16.46 -11.94
CA ASP A 80 22.11 16.45 -10.49
C ASP A 80 20.91 15.58 -10.05
N PRO A 81 21.15 14.40 -9.43
CA PRO A 81 20.06 13.54 -8.98
C PRO A 81 19.27 14.15 -7.82
N ILE A 82 19.86 15.02 -7.00
CA ILE A 82 19.19 15.62 -5.85
C ILE A 82 18.08 16.54 -6.35
N VAL A 83 18.40 17.44 -7.29
CA VAL A 83 17.41 18.36 -7.87
C VAL A 83 16.30 17.60 -8.59
N ALA A 84 16.64 16.57 -9.36
CA ALA A 84 15.68 15.75 -10.08
C ALA A 84 14.71 14.99 -9.13
N VAL A 85 15.25 14.37 -8.07
CA VAL A 85 14.44 13.65 -7.06
C VAL A 85 13.58 14.62 -6.26
N SER A 86 14.13 15.75 -5.80
CA SER A 86 13.36 16.75 -5.05
C SER A 86 12.18 17.29 -5.85
N THR A 87 12.38 17.58 -7.14
CA THR A 87 11.30 18.04 -8.01
C THR A 87 10.24 16.96 -8.21
N SER A 88 10.67 15.70 -8.41
CA SER A 88 9.75 14.56 -8.53
C SER A 88 8.89 14.37 -7.28
N ILE A 89 9.49 14.49 -6.07
CA ILE A 89 8.76 14.38 -4.81
C ILE A 89 7.67 15.45 -4.71
N LEU A 90 7.99 16.71 -5.04
CA LEU A 90 7.02 17.81 -5.00
C LEU A 90 5.87 17.58 -5.98
N SER A 91 6.17 17.16 -7.21
CA SER A 91 5.15 16.84 -8.21
C SER A 91 4.27 15.66 -7.79
N LEU A 92 4.82 14.63 -7.13
CA LEU A 92 4.00 13.52 -6.64
C LEU A 92 2.96 13.96 -5.59
N GLN A 93 3.25 15.00 -4.81
CA GLN A 93 2.26 15.55 -3.87
C GLN A 93 1.12 16.29 -4.56
N SER A 94 1.31 16.82 -5.78
CA SER A 94 0.23 17.47 -6.52
C SER A 94 -0.83 16.47 -6.99
N ASN A 95 -0.45 15.23 -7.30
CA ASN A 95 -1.40 14.21 -7.75
C ASN A 95 -2.50 13.98 -6.70
N VAL A 96 -2.11 13.81 -5.42
CA VAL A 96 -3.07 13.61 -4.31
C VAL A 96 -3.89 14.87 -4.03
N SER A 97 -3.28 16.06 -4.11
CA SER A 97 -3.93 17.30 -3.68
C SER A 97 -4.73 18.02 -4.76
N ARG A 98 -4.51 17.70 -6.04
CA ARG A 98 -5.06 18.45 -7.19
C ARG A 98 -5.65 17.60 -8.30
N GLU A 99 -5.20 16.36 -8.47
CA GLU A 99 -5.66 15.50 -9.58
C GLU A 99 -6.66 14.44 -9.15
N ALA A 100 -6.57 13.96 -7.90
CA ALA A 100 -7.56 13.03 -7.35
C ALA A 100 -8.92 13.72 -7.17
N ASP A 101 -10.01 13.04 -7.55
CA ASP A 101 -11.36 13.50 -7.29
C ASP A 101 -11.57 13.61 -5.76
N PRO A 102 -11.89 14.81 -5.22
CA PRO A 102 -12.09 14.97 -3.78
C PRO A 102 -13.30 14.19 -3.24
N LEU A 103 -14.21 13.75 -4.10
CA LEU A 103 -15.35 12.90 -3.77
C LEU A 103 -15.03 11.41 -3.87
N ASP A 104 -13.88 11.03 -4.46
CA ASP A 104 -13.39 9.67 -4.35
C ASP A 104 -12.99 9.40 -2.89
N SER A 105 -13.35 8.21 -2.43
CA SER A 105 -13.24 7.83 -1.04
C SER A 105 -11.77 7.67 -0.69
N GLN A 106 -11.15 8.73 -0.15
CA GLN A 106 -9.77 8.74 0.38
C GLN A 106 -9.65 7.96 1.70
N ILE A 107 -10.20 6.75 1.72
CA ILE A 107 -9.92 5.78 2.78
C ILE A 107 -8.40 5.59 2.75
N LYS A 108 -7.78 5.64 3.92
CA LYS A 108 -6.36 5.41 4.02
C LYS A 108 -6.10 3.90 4.12
N CYS A 109 -4.91 3.49 3.67
CA CYS A 109 -4.19 2.48 4.45
C CYS A 109 -3.95 3.10 5.84
#